data_AF-A0A0F9C0Q1-F1
#
_entry.id   AF-A0A0F9C0Q1-F1
#
_cell.length_a   1.000
_cell.length_b   1.000
_cell.length_c   1.000
_cell.angle_alpha   90.00
_cell.angle_beta   90.00
_cell.angle_gamma   90.00
#
_symmetry.space_group_name_H-M   'P 1'
#
loop_
_entity.id
_entity.type
_entity.pdbx_description
1 polymer ?
#
loop_
_entity_poly.entity_id
_entity_poly.type
_entity_poly.pdbx_seq_one_letter_code
_entity_poly.pdbx_strand_id
1 'polypeptide(L)'
;MRKIECISVFDMLKVGVGPSSSHTLGPWRAAQRWIGELKQKKTFDDVESIHVDLYGSLSLTGTGHATDIAVMLGLCGFDPVKMDIELIDPEIFNIRATKSILLNGENPINFDPKENIKFNRKFLPFHPNGMTFRACLKNGKKTFSSFY
;
A
#
# COMPACT_ATOMS: atom_id res chain seq x y z
N MET A 1 21.29 -21.57 17.86
CA MET A 1 20.49 -22.39 16.91
C MET A 1 20.42 -21.65 15.59
N ARG A 2 20.81 -22.27 14.46
CA ARG A 2 20.52 -21.72 13.13
C ARG A 2 19.00 -21.76 12.94
N LYS A 3 18.40 -20.63 12.58
CA LYS A 3 17.00 -20.57 12.13
C LYS A 3 16.93 -21.43 10.87
N ILE A 4 16.18 -22.53 10.91
CA ILE A 4 15.88 -23.31 9.71
C ILE A 4 14.84 -22.47 8.96
N GLU A 5 15.22 -21.92 7.82
CA GLU A 5 14.27 -21.32 6.89
C GLU A 5 13.67 -22.46 6.06
N CYS A 6 12.42 -22.78 6.35
CA CYS A 6 11.63 -23.73 5.55
C CYS A 6 10.84 -22.94 4.51
N ILE A 7 10.91 -23.37 3.24
CA ILE A 7 10.09 -22.81 2.15
C ILE A 7 8.99 -23.83 1.85
N SER A 8 7.73 -23.42 2.00
CA SER A 8 6.56 -24.21 1.63
C SER A 8 6.26 -24.07 0.13
N VAL A 9 5.60 -25.06 -0.47
CA VAL A 9 5.10 -24.94 -1.84
C VAL A 9 4.11 -23.78 -1.98
N PHE A 10 3.39 -23.45 -0.90
CA PHE A 10 2.48 -22.32 -0.82
C PHE A 10 3.20 -20.96 -0.77
N ASP A 11 4.49 -20.93 -0.40
CA ASP A 11 5.30 -19.72 -0.50
C ASP A 11 5.70 -19.42 -1.96
N MET A 12 5.77 -20.45 -2.80
CA MET A 12 6.05 -20.34 -4.24
C MET A 12 4.78 -20.07 -5.06
N LEU A 13 3.65 -20.69 -4.69
CA LEU A 13 2.38 -20.59 -5.41
C LEU A 13 1.39 -19.73 -4.63
N LYS A 14 1.44 -18.41 -4.86
CA LYS A 14 0.51 -17.45 -4.24
C LYS A 14 -0.59 -17.05 -5.22
N VAL A 15 -1.83 -17.25 -4.82
CA VAL A 15 -2.99 -16.65 -5.51
C VAL A 15 -2.99 -15.15 -5.23
N GLY A 16 -3.28 -14.33 -6.23
CA GLY A 16 -3.42 -12.89 -6.09
C GLY A 16 -3.61 -12.20 -7.43
N VAL A 17 -3.99 -10.92 -7.37
CA VAL A 17 -4.14 -10.08 -8.57
C VAL A 17 -2.77 -9.73 -9.17
N GLY A 18 -2.65 -9.94 -10.49
CA GLY A 18 -1.49 -9.54 -11.30
C GLY A 18 -1.47 -8.03 -11.59
N PRO A 19 -0.49 -7.51 -12.36
CA PRO A 19 0.43 -8.25 -13.24
C PRO A 19 1.70 -8.76 -12.56
N SER A 20 2.03 -8.31 -11.34
CA SER A 20 3.31 -8.63 -10.69
C SER A 20 3.18 -8.91 -9.19
N SER A 21 3.74 -10.02 -8.73
CA SER A 21 3.75 -10.33 -7.29
C SER A 21 4.53 -9.30 -6.46
N SER A 22 5.66 -8.80 -6.99
CA SER A 22 6.51 -7.85 -6.26
C SER A 22 6.02 -6.41 -6.36
N HIS A 23 5.38 -6.04 -7.47
CA HIS A 23 4.95 -4.66 -7.75
C HIS A 23 3.45 -4.43 -7.57
N THR A 24 2.65 -5.48 -7.43
CA THR A 24 1.21 -5.41 -7.16
C THR A 24 0.89 -6.02 -5.79
N LEU A 25 1.12 -7.33 -5.60
CA LEU A 25 0.74 -8.00 -4.35
C LEU A 25 1.53 -7.50 -3.13
N GLY A 26 2.84 -7.29 -3.27
CA GLY A 26 3.71 -6.76 -2.21
C GLY A 26 3.21 -5.40 -1.68
N PRO A 27 3.11 -4.36 -2.51
CA PRO A 27 2.59 -3.05 -2.12
C PRO A 27 1.18 -3.09 -1.52
N TRP A 28 0.28 -3.91 -2.07
CA TRP A 28 -1.07 -4.07 -1.53
C TRP A 28 -1.05 -4.64 -0.10
N ARG A 29 -0.28 -5.71 0.13
CA ARG A 29 -0.14 -6.32 1.46
C ARG A 29 0.59 -5.39 2.44
N ALA A 30 1.54 -4.58 1.96
CA ALA A 30 2.20 -3.58 2.79
C ALA A 30 1.24 -2.51 3.28
N ALA A 31 0.32 -2.03 2.43
CA ALA A 31 -0.73 -1.10 2.84
C ALA A 31 -1.65 -1.70 3.92
N GLN A 32 -2.11 -2.94 3.73
CA GLN A 32 -2.91 -3.64 4.73
C GLN A 32 -2.18 -3.83 6.07
N ARG A 33 -0.89 -4.19 6.01
CA ARG A 33 -0.06 -4.31 7.21
C ARG A 33 0.09 -2.98 7.92
N TRP A 34 0.30 -1.89 7.19
CA TRP A 34 0.41 -0.55 7.76
C TRP A 34 -0.89 -0.11 8.45
N ILE A 35 -2.05 -0.40 7.87
CA ILE A 35 -3.36 -0.20 8.54
C ILE A 35 -3.41 -1.01 9.85
N GLY A 36 -2.98 -2.26 9.82
CA GLY A 36 -2.87 -3.10 11.02
C GLY A 36 -1.99 -2.48 12.12
N GLU A 37 -0.85 -1.89 11.74
CA GLU A 37 0.02 -1.17 12.68
C GLU A 37 -0.65 0.07 13.28
N LEU A 38 -1.41 0.85 12.49
CA LEU A 38 -2.17 2.00 12.98
C LEU A 38 -3.26 1.56 13.98
N LYS A 39 -3.98 0.49 13.68
CA LYS A 39 -5.02 -0.07 14.57
C LYS A 39 -4.42 -0.60 15.86
N GLN A 40 -3.30 -1.34 15.78
CA GLN A 40 -2.60 -1.84 16.97
C GLN A 40 -2.10 -0.71 17.87
N LYS A 41 -1.62 0.40 17.28
CA LYS A 41 -1.17 1.59 18.01
C LYS A 41 -2.32 2.49 18.48
N LYS A 42 -3.58 2.14 18.18
CA LYS A 42 -4.78 2.95 18.45
C LYS A 42 -4.71 4.37 17.88
N THR A 43 -4.06 4.53 16.72
CA THR A 43 -3.94 5.83 16.02
C THR A 43 -4.72 5.87 14.70
N PHE A 44 -5.44 4.80 14.36
CA PHE A 44 -6.18 4.68 13.10
C PHE A 44 -7.27 5.76 12.96
N ASP A 45 -8.09 5.95 14.00
CA ASP A 45 -9.19 6.91 14.00
C ASP A 45 -8.71 8.38 14.02
N ASP A 46 -7.43 8.58 14.33
CA ASP A 46 -6.78 9.88 14.36
C ASP A 46 -6.12 10.25 13.04
N VAL A 47 -6.08 9.36 12.04
CA VAL A 47 -5.48 9.68 10.73
C VAL A 47 -6.27 10.79 10.06
N GLU A 48 -5.57 11.87 9.70
CA GLU A 48 -6.13 13.04 9.01
C GLU A 48 -5.66 13.10 7.55
N SER A 49 -4.41 12.72 7.27
CA SER A 49 -3.89 12.62 5.90
C SER A 49 -2.87 11.51 5.75
N ILE A 50 -2.74 11.01 4.52
CA ILE A 50 -1.87 9.87 4.17
C ILE A 50 -0.96 10.27 3.03
N HIS A 51 0.30 9.85 3.10
CA HIS A 51 1.25 9.95 1.99
C HIS A 51 2.00 8.64 1.86
N VAL A 52 2.25 8.23 0.62
CA VAL A 52 2.98 7.01 0.28
C VAL A 52 4.16 7.39 -0.61
N ASP A 53 5.35 6.97 -0.21
CA ASP A 53 6.55 7.11 -1.02
C ASP A 53 6.98 5.74 -1.53
N LEU A 54 7.08 5.63 -2.84
CA LEU A 54 7.62 4.47 -3.54
C LEU A 54 9.07 4.76 -3.92
N TYR A 55 9.97 3.79 -3.75
CA TYR A 55 11.40 3.94 -3.98
C TYR A 55 11.93 2.87 -4.93
N GLY A 56 13.14 3.09 -5.46
CA GLY A 56 13.89 2.12 -6.26
C GLY A 56 13.08 1.52 -7.42
N SER A 57 13.10 0.20 -7.58
CA SER A 57 12.44 -0.48 -8.70
C SER A 57 10.92 -0.33 -8.72
N LEU A 58 10.29 -0.27 -7.54
CA LEU A 58 8.86 0.05 -7.42
C LEU A 58 8.56 1.44 -8.00
N SER A 59 9.43 2.42 -7.74
CA SER A 59 9.24 3.76 -8.30
C SER A 59 9.47 3.81 -9.81
N LEU A 60 10.45 3.07 -10.32
CA LEU A 60 10.85 3.17 -11.73
C LEU A 60 9.85 2.50 -12.68
N THR A 61 9.18 1.45 -12.21
CA THR A 61 8.30 0.64 -13.06
C THR A 61 6.85 0.61 -12.57
N GLY A 62 6.56 1.26 -11.43
CA GLY A 62 5.32 1.06 -10.69
C GLY A 62 4.05 1.41 -11.44
N THR A 63 4.02 2.48 -12.24
CA THR A 63 2.83 2.81 -13.05
C THR A 63 2.54 1.74 -14.10
N GLY A 64 3.57 1.16 -14.72
CA GLY A 64 3.42 0.07 -15.68
C GLY A 64 3.05 -1.27 -15.05
N HIS A 65 3.21 -1.41 -13.73
CA HIS A 65 2.89 -2.63 -12.97
C HIS A 65 1.73 -2.43 -11.98
N ALA A 66 0.96 -1.35 -12.12
CA ALA A 66 -0.20 -1.04 -11.28
C ALA A 66 0.14 -0.94 -9.76
N THR A 67 1.34 -0.47 -9.41
CA THR A 67 1.76 -0.31 -8.01
C THR A 67 0.97 0.77 -7.28
N ASP A 68 0.64 1.88 -7.95
CA ASP A 68 -0.25 2.92 -7.43
C ASP A 68 -1.64 2.36 -7.14
N ILE A 69 -2.19 1.58 -8.08
CA ILE A 69 -3.48 0.89 -7.93
C ILE A 69 -3.46 -0.04 -6.72
N ALA A 70 -2.44 -0.88 -6.61
CA ALA A 70 -2.26 -1.79 -5.49
C ALA A 70 -2.20 -1.07 -4.14
N VAL A 71 -1.49 0.05 -4.06
CA VAL A 71 -1.43 0.89 -2.86
C VAL A 71 -2.80 1.48 -2.53
N MET A 72 -3.50 2.05 -3.51
CA MET A 72 -4.82 2.66 -3.30
C MET A 72 -5.84 1.63 -2.79
N LEU A 73 -5.94 0.48 -3.45
CA LEU A 73 -6.88 -0.57 -3.06
C LEU A 73 -6.52 -1.21 -1.72
N GLY A 74 -5.22 -1.35 -1.44
CA GLY A 74 -4.73 -1.79 -0.14
C GLY A 74 -5.06 -0.82 0.98
N LEU A 75 -4.98 0.49 0.73
CA LEU A 75 -5.39 1.54 1.67
C LEU A 75 -6.91 1.54 1.91
N CYS A 76 -7.71 1.23 0.89
CA CYS A 76 -9.16 1.05 1.05
C CYS A 76 -9.53 -0.25 1.80
N GLY A 77 -8.56 -1.13 2.09
CA GLY A 77 -8.77 -2.36 2.85
C GLY A 77 -9.23 -3.57 2.02
N PHE A 78 -9.27 -3.45 0.69
CA PHE A 78 -9.60 -4.58 -0.18
C PHE A 78 -8.55 -5.70 -0.03
N ASP A 79 -8.98 -6.96 -0.17
CA ASP A 79 -8.07 -8.10 -0.15
C ASP A 79 -7.65 -8.49 -1.58
N PRO A 80 -6.35 -8.54 -1.91
CA PRO A 80 -5.86 -8.81 -3.26
C PRO A 80 -6.08 -10.24 -3.75
N VAL A 81 -6.61 -11.14 -2.91
CA VAL A 81 -6.96 -12.53 -3.25
C VAL A 81 -8.47 -12.70 -3.40
N LYS A 82 -9.26 -11.87 -2.71
CA LYS A 82 -10.73 -11.99 -2.66
C LYS A 82 -11.47 -10.89 -3.42
N MET A 83 -10.81 -9.79 -3.76
CA MET A 83 -11.44 -8.69 -4.48
C MET A 83 -11.88 -9.15 -5.87
N ASP A 84 -13.11 -8.79 -6.23
CA ASP A 84 -13.59 -8.93 -7.60
C ASP A 84 -12.81 -7.99 -8.51
N ILE A 85 -12.19 -8.54 -9.56
CA ILE A 85 -11.37 -7.80 -10.50
C ILE A 85 -12.19 -6.76 -11.27
N GLU A 86 -13.50 -6.99 -11.44
CA GLU A 86 -14.40 -6.06 -12.13
C GLU A 86 -14.60 -4.76 -11.33
N LEU A 87 -14.33 -4.78 -10.02
CA LEU A 87 -14.44 -3.60 -9.16
C LEU A 87 -13.17 -2.75 -9.15
N ILE A 88 -12.04 -3.24 -9.68
CA ILE A 88 -10.76 -2.51 -9.63
C ILE A 88 -10.87 -1.17 -10.37
N ASP A 89 -11.30 -1.18 -11.63
CA ASP A 89 -11.36 0.04 -12.44
C ASP A 89 -12.39 1.05 -11.92
N PRO A 90 -13.63 0.64 -11.53
CA PRO A 90 -14.58 1.53 -10.88
C PRO A 90 -14.05 2.19 -9.60
N GLU A 91 -13.41 1.42 -8.71
CA GLU A 91 -12.87 1.96 -7.46
C GLU A 91 -11.74 2.96 -7.73
N ILE A 92 -10.81 2.65 -8.63
CA ILE A 92 -9.74 3.58 -9.00
C ILE A 92 -10.28 4.83 -9.68
N PHE A 93 -11.30 4.70 -10.54
CA PHE A 93 -11.98 5.84 -11.13
C PHE A 93 -12.58 6.75 -10.06
N ASN A 94 -13.30 6.16 -9.10
CA ASN A 94 -13.92 6.89 -7.99
C ASN A 94 -12.88 7.66 -7.18
N ILE A 95 -11.80 7.00 -6.75
CA ILE A 95 -10.72 7.63 -5.97
C ILE A 95 -10.12 8.82 -6.72
N ARG A 96 -9.85 8.66 -8.02
CA ARG A 96 -9.28 9.74 -8.86
C ARG A 96 -10.25 10.89 -9.07
N ALA A 97 -11.54 10.61 -9.18
CA ALA A 97 -12.59 11.60 -9.40
C ALA A 97 -12.91 12.39 -8.12
N THR A 98 -13.05 11.71 -6.98
CA THR A 98 -13.41 12.33 -5.70
C THR A 98 -12.21 12.88 -4.94
N LYS A 99 -10.99 12.45 -5.30
CA LYS A 99 -9.76 12.71 -4.55
C LYS A 99 -9.90 12.33 -3.08
N SER A 100 -10.52 11.18 -2.84
CA SER A 100 -10.73 10.64 -1.51
C SER A 100 -10.65 9.12 -1.53
N ILE A 101 -10.28 8.54 -0.40
CA ILE A 101 -10.36 7.11 -0.14
C ILE A 101 -11.20 6.88 1.12
N LEU A 102 -11.84 5.72 1.20
CA LEU A 102 -12.42 5.22 2.45
C LEU A 102 -11.37 4.30 3.10
N LEU A 103 -10.53 4.87 3.97
CA LEU A 103 -9.43 4.15 4.62
C LEU A 103 -9.96 2.93 5.36
N ASN A 104 -9.45 1.75 4.99
CA ASN A 104 -9.90 0.44 5.45
C ASN A 104 -11.43 0.20 5.35
N GLY A 105 -12.14 0.91 4.45
CA GLY A 105 -13.60 0.85 4.38
C GLY A 105 -14.31 1.54 5.55
N GLU A 106 -13.60 2.32 6.38
CA GLU A 106 -14.12 2.87 7.64
C GLU A 106 -14.06 4.39 7.70
N ASN A 107 -12.93 5.01 7.34
CA ASN A 107 -12.70 6.43 7.59
C ASN A 107 -12.43 7.20 6.26
N PRO A 108 -13.27 8.16 5.85
CA PRO A 108 -13.01 8.92 4.64
C PRO A 108 -11.83 9.87 4.82
N ILE A 109 -10.85 9.79 3.93
CA ILE A 109 -9.63 10.61 3.94
C ILE A 109 -9.46 11.29 2.58
N ASN A 110 -9.16 12.58 2.60
CA ASN A 110 -8.74 13.31 1.40
C ASN A 110 -7.44 12.70 0.87
N PHE A 111 -7.47 12.26 -0.38
CA PHE A 111 -6.38 11.54 -1.01
C PHE A 111 -6.40 11.79 -2.51
N ASP A 112 -5.54 12.70 -2.97
CA ASP A 112 -5.25 12.88 -4.39
C ASP A 112 -4.06 11.97 -4.75
N PRO A 113 -4.26 10.90 -5.53
CA PRO A 113 -3.18 9.97 -5.85
C PRO A 113 -1.95 10.64 -6.48
N LYS A 114 -2.11 11.77 -7.18
CA LYS A 114 -0.99 12.50 -7.79
C LYS A 114 -0.09 13.18 -6.77
N GLU A 115 -0.67 13.67 -5.68
CA GLU A 115 0.05 14.39 -4.62
C GLU A 115 0.46 13.45 -3.48
N ASN A 116 -0.41 12.49 -3.16
CA ASN A 116 -0.25 11.60 -2.02
C ASN A 116 0.56 10.34 -2.33
N ILE A 117 0.75 9.96 -3.60
CA ILE A 117 1.65 8.88 -3.99
C ILE A 117 2.86 9.46 -4.73
N LYS A 118 4.03 9.38 -4.10
CA LYS A 118 5.27 9.92 -4.64
C LYS A 118 6.18 8.81 -5.14
N PHE A 119 6.54 8.90 -6.42
CA PHE A 119 7.53 8.04 -7.07
C PHE A 119 8.93 8.66 -6.92
N ASN A 120 9.74 8.10 -6.03
CA ASN A 120 11.11 8.56 -5.76
C ASN A 120 12.14 7.69 -6.50
N ARG A 121 12.96 8.31 -7.35
CA ARG A 121 14.07 7.65 -8.06
C ARG A 121 15.21 7.15 -7.16
N LYS A 122 15.20 7.52 -5.88
CA LYS A 122 16.22 7.10 -4.91
C LYS A 122 15.95 5.66 -4.47
N PHE A 123 17.01 4.89 -4.24
CA PHE A 123 16.93 3.57 -3.63
C PHE A 123 17.10 3.69 -2.12
N LEU A 124 16.34 2.88 -1.36
CA LEU A 124 16.59 2.71 0.07
C LEU A 124 17.74 1.70 0.28
N PRO A 125 18.48 1.77 1.40
CA PRO A 125 19.71 0.99 1.59
C PRO A 125 19.52 -0.53 1.66
N PHE A 126 18.32 -1.00 2.06
CA PHE A 126 18.09 -2.41 2.41
C PHE A 126 17.62 -3.28 1.23
N HIS A 127 16.67 -2.80 0.44
CA HIS A 127 16.07 -3.56 -0.67
C HIS A 127 15.58 -2.61 -1.77
N PRO A 128 15.68 -2.98 -3.06
CA PRO A 128 15.30 -2.11 -4.16
C PRO A 128 13.79 -1.83 -4.26
N ASN A 129 12.93 -2.68 -3.68
CA ASN A 129 11.48 -2.48 -3.63
C ASN A 129 11.04 -1.79 -2.33
N GLY A 130 11.61 -0.62 -2.04
CA GLY A 130 11.26 0.13 -0.84
C GLY A 130 9.95 0.91 -0.98
N MET A 131 9.14 0.95 0.07
CA MET A 131 8.01 1.88 0.19
C MET A 131 7.85 2.39 1.62
N THR A 132 7.36 3.61 1.79
CA THR A 132 7.07 4.20 3.10
C THR A 132 5.67 4.77 3.11
N PHE A 133 4.88 4.36 4.10
CA PHE A 133 3.58 4.94 4.39
C PHE A 133 3.73 5.95 5.53
N ARG A 134 3.09 7.12 5.38
CA ARG A 134 3.12 8.22 6.33
C ARG A 134 1.70 8.68 6.63
N ALA A 135 1.41 8.96 7.89
CA ALA A 135 0.18 9.61 8.30
C ALA A 135 0.46 10.86 9.13
N CYS A 136 -0.32 11.92 8.89
CA CYS A 136 -0.50 13.00 9.86
C CYS A 136 -1.76 12.69 10.68
N LEU A 137 -1.62 12.74 11.99
CA LEU A 137 -2.73 12.54 12.93
C LEU A 137 -3.39 13.89 13.26
N LYS A 138 -4.64 13.86 13.74
CA LYS A 138 -5.43 15.05 14.16
C LYS A 138 -4.72 15.93 15.19
N ASN A 139 -3.82 15.36 15.99
CA ASN A 139 -3.00 16.10 16.96
C ASN A 139 -1.72 16.70 16.36
N GLY A 140 -1.55 16.66 15.03
CA GLY A 140 -0.36 17.13 14.30
C GLY A 140 0.84 16.18 14.33
N LYS A 141 0.77 15.07 15.08
CA LYS A 141 1.85 14.08 15.12
C LYS A 141 1.95 13.36 13.78
N LYS A 142 3.17 13.20 13.29
CA LYS A 142 3.47 12.41 12.09
C LYS A 142 3.93 11.01 12.49
N THR A 143 3.43 10.01 11.80
CA THR A 143 3.85 8.61 11.94
C THR A 143 4.25 8.05 10.57
N PHE A 144 5.18 7.10 10.56
CA PHE A 144 5.61 6.44 9.33
C PHE A 144 6.06 5.01 9.59
N SER A 145 5.95 4.16 8.57
CA SER A 145 6.51 2.82 8.53
C SER A 145 7.01 2.51 7.12
N SER A 146 8.14 1.82 7.02
CA SER A 146 8.74 1.40 5.75
C SER A 146 8.67 -0.11 5.56
N PHE A 147 8.46 -0.53 4.33
CA PHE A 147 8.31 -1.92 3.90
C PHE A 147 9.19 -2.19 2.67
N TYR A 148 9.53 -3.46 2.44
CA TYR A 148 10.53 -3.92 1.46
C TYR A 148 10.13 -5.23 0.80
#